data_AF-A0A7W8LRN9-F1
#
_entry.id   AF-A0A7W8LRN9-F1
#
_cell.length_a   1.000
_cell.length_b   1.000
_cell.length_c   1.000
_cell.angle_alpha   90.00
_cell.angle_beta   90.00
_cell.angle_gamma   90.00
#
_symmetry.space_group_name_H-M   'P 1'
#
loop_
_entity.id
_entity.type
_entity.pdbx_description
1 polymer ?
#
loop_
_entity_poly.entity_id
_entity_poly.type
_entity_poly.pdbx_seq_one_letter_code
_entity_poly.pdbx_strand_id
1 'polypeptide(L)' 'MPGSSVQLDADMTVGAFKADFPTQRQGGFLNTRHAGQLGGGEAHLSCRVTAGQLKVVTA' A
#
# COMPACT_ATOMS: atom_id res chain seq x y z
N MET A 1 -6.03 1.23 22.98
CA MET A 1 -5.26 0.23 22.20
C MET A 1 -4.14 0.99 21.50
N PRO A 2 -2.92 0.45 21.36
CA PRO A 2 -1.92 1.07 20.49
C PRO A 2 -2.52 1.15 19.08
N GLY A 3 -2.33 2.28 18.39
CA GLY A 3 -2.85 2.45 17.03
C GLY A 3 -2.33 1.37 16.07
N SER A 4 -3.04 1.15 14.96
CA SER A 4 -2.57 0.23 13.91
C SER A 4 -1.18 0.62 13.43
N SER A 5 -0.36 -0.38 13.11
CA SER A 5 0.99 -0.16 12.64
C SER A 5 1.37 -1.17 11.58
N VAL A 6 1.76 -0.68 10.40
CA VAL A 6 2.01 -1.52 9.23
C VAL A 6 3.06 -0.89 8.29
N GLN A 7 3.97 -1.72 7.80
CA GLN A 7 4.79 -1.46 6.63
C GLN A 7 4.09 -2.08 5.42
N LEU A 8 3.76 -1.24 4.44
CA LEU A 8 3.04 -1.62 3.23
C LEU A 8 3.99 -1.70 2.03
N ASP A 9 3.82 -2.74 1.22
CA ASP A 9 4.41 -2.88 -0.10
C ASP A 9 3.38 -3.48 -1.07
N ALA A 10 2.96 -2.71 -2.08
CA ALA A 10 1.95 -3.13 -3.03
C ALA A 10 2.41 -2.95 -4.48
N ASP A 11 2.47 -4.06 -5.22
CA ASP A 11 2.69 -4.07 -6.67
C ASP A 11 1.35 -4.05 -7.41
N MET A 12 1.16 -3.08 -8.28
CA MET A 12 -0.05 -2.92 -9.10
C MET A 12 0.29 -2.81 -10.58
N THR A 13 -0.31 -3.66 -11.42
CA THR A 13 -0.15 -3.58 -12.88
C THR A 13 -1.26 -2.73 -13.50
N VAL A 14 -2.52 -3.15 -13.40
CA VAL A 14 -3.67 -2.41 -13.93
C VAL A 14 -4.64 -2.02 -12.80
N GLY A 15 -4.97 -0.74 -12.72
CA GLY A 15 -6.04 -0.24 -11.86
C GLY A 15 -5.59 0.88 -10.92
N ALA A 16 -6.08 0.86 -9.68
CA ALA A 16 -5.90 1.98 -8.76
C ALA A 16 -5.53 1.55 -7.33
N PHE A 17 -4.66 2.35 -6.72
CA PHE A 17 -4.24 2.23 -5.33
C PHE A 17 -4.69 3.46 -4.53
N LYS A 18 -5.16 3.24 -3.30
CA LYS A 18 -5.39 4.31 -2.33
C LYS A 18 -5.06 3.85 -0.90
N ALA A 19 -4.44 4.73 -0.14
CA ALA A 19 -4.28 4.61 1.31
C ALA A 19 -4.77 5.90 1.99
N ASP A 20 -5.19 5.80 3.25
CA ASP A 20 -5.52 6.95 4.12
C ASP A 20 -4.33 7.42 4.97
N PHE A 21 -3.16 6.80 4.79
CA PHE A 21 -1.87 7.24 5.32
C PHE A 21 -0.88 7.53 4.18
N PRO A 22 0.22 8.27 4.45
CA PRO A 22 1.19 8.62 3.42
C PRO A 22 1.84 7.38 2.77
N THR A 23 1.85 7.36 1.44
CA THR A 23 2.52 6.34 0.63
C THR A 23 3.30 7.00 -0.50
N GLN A 24 4.39 6.38 -0.91
CA GLN A 24 5.15 6.74 -2.10
C GLN A 24 4.78 5.80 -3.24
N ARG A 25 4.62 6.38 -4.43
CA ARG A 25 4.44 5.63 -5.67
C ARG A 25 5.77 5.63 -6.42
N GLN A 26 6.20 4.45 -6.85
CA GLN A 26 7.35 4.24 -7.72
C GLN A 26 6.91 3.50 -8.99
N GLY A 27 7.65 3.64 -10.09
CA GLY A 27 7.34 2.97 -11.36
C GLY A 27 6.51 3.78 -12.35
N GLY A 28 6.24 3.17 -13.51
CA GLY A 28 5.62 3.81 -14.67
C GLY A 28 4.10 3.59 -14.76
N PHE A 29 3.52 3.86 -15.93
CA PHE A 29 2.07 3.79 -16.13
C PHE A 29 1.49 2.37 -16.00
N LEU A 30 2.25 1.33 -16.37
CA LEU A 30 1.77 -0.07 -16.43
C LEU A 30 2.16 -0.93 -15.23
N ASN A 31 3.12 -0.50 -14.41
CA ASN A 31 3.48 -1.23 -13.20
C ASN A 31 3.95 -0.24 -12.16
N THR A 32 3.18 -0.12 -11.08
CA THR A 32 3.39 0.83 -10.00
C THR A 32 3.57 0.09 -8.70
N ARG A 33 4.64 0.43 -7.98
CA ARG A 33 4.86 -0.03 -6.62
C ARG A 33 4.47 1.06 -5.63
N HIS A 34 3.69 0.72 -4.64
CA HIS A 34 3.24 1.60 -3.57
C HIS A 34 3.83 1.13 -2.26
N ALA A 35 4.64 1.97 -1.63
CA ALA A 35 5.26 1.68 -0.35
C ALA A 35 4.90 2.76 0.67
N GLY A 36 4.72 2.36 1.92
CA GLY A 36 4.42 3.31 2.99
C GLY A 36 4.52 2.67 4.36
N GLN A 37 4.45 3.49 5.39
CA GLN A 37 4.50 3.05 6.77
C GLN A 37 3.48 3.82 7.59
N LEU A 38 2.67 3.08 8.34
CA LEU A 38 1.81 3.57 9.40
C LEU A 38 2.44 3.18 10.73
N GLY A 39 2.57 4.14 11.65
CA GLY A 39 3.16 3.88 12.97
C GLY A 39 4.61 3.38 12.90
N GLY A 40 4.96 2.44 13.78
CA GLY A 40 6.27 1.80 13.85
C GLY A 40 6.58 0.75 12.77
N GLY A 41 5.59 0.35 11.97
CA GLY A 41 5.75 -0.62 10.88
C GLY A 41 5.89 -2.08 11.33
N GLU A 42 5.39 -2.44 12.52
CA GLU A 42 5.60 -3.76 13.13
C GLU A 42 4.96 -4.92 12.35
N ALA A 43 3.84 -4.68 11.67
CA ALA A 43 3.24 -5.65 10.76
C ALA A 43 3.67 -5.37 9.31
N HIS A 44 3.85 -6.41 8.49
CA HIS A 44 4.15 -6.25 7.08
C HIS A 44 2.98 -6.70 6.20
N LEU A 45 2.53 -5.83 5.30
CA LEU A 45 1.49 -6.11 4.32
C LEU A 45 2.09 -6.05 2.91
N SER A 46 2.21 -7.22 2.27
CA SER A 46 2.60 -7.33 0.87
C SER A 46 1.40 -7.70 0.00
N CYS A 47 1.18 -6.96 -1.09
CA CYS A 47 0.07 -7.23 -2.00
C CYS A 47 0.52 -7.14 -3.45
N ARG A 48 0.00 -8.04 -4.29
CA ARG A 48 0.21 -7.99 -5.74
C ARG A 48 -1.12 -8.06 -6.45
N VAL A 49 -1.43 -7.04 -7.24
CA VAL A 49 -2.69 -6.91 -7.97
C VAL A 49 -2.39 -6.73 -9.46
N THR A 50 -2.69 -7.76 -10.25
CA THR A 50 -2.53 -7.70 -11.71
C THR A 50 -3.58 -6.79 -12.35
N ALA A 51 -4.84 -6.92 -11.93
CA ALA A 51 -5.93 -6.04 -12.36
C ALA A 51 -6.93 -5.86 -11.21
N GLY A 52 -7.22 -4.62 -10.82
CA GLY A 52 -8.20 -4.34 -9.77
C GLY A 52 -7.94 -3.05 -9.00
N GLN A 53 -8.53 -2.96 -7.82
CA GLN A 53 -8.36 -1.82 -6.92
C GLN A 53 -7.88 -2.30 -5.56
N LEU A 54 -6.92 -1.59 -4.97
CA LEU A 54 -6.46 -1.80 -3.61
C LEU A 54 -6.71 -0.53 -2.80
N LYS A 55 -7.52 -0.65 -1.74
CA LYS A 55 -7.73 0.41 -0.75
C LYS A 55 -7.31 -0.09 0.62
N VAL A 56 -6.37 0.61 1.24
CA VAL A 56 -5.94 0.34 2.62
C VAL A 56 -6.47 1.44 3.52
N VAL A 57 -7.10 1.05 4.64
CA VAL A 57 -7.64 1.99 5.63
C VAL A 57 -7.20 1.59 7.04
N THR A 58 -6.95 2.58 7.89
CA THR A 58 -6.69 2.35 9.31
C THR A 58 -7.98 1.96 10.04
N ALA A 59 -7.87 1.09 11.06
CA ALA A 59 -8.99 0.62 11.88
C ALA A 59 -9.43 1.62 12.95
#